data_AF-A0A9N9TBD8-F1
#
_entry.id   AF-A0A9N9TBD8-F1
#
_cell.length_a   1.000
_cell.length_b   1.000
_cell.length_c   1.000
_cell.angle_alpha   90.00
_cell.angle_beta   90.00
_cell.angle_gamma   90.00
#
_symmetry.space_group_name_H-M   'P 1'
#
loop_
_entity.id
_entity.type
_entity.pdbx_description
1 polymer ?
#
loop_
_entity_poly.entity_id
_entity_poly.type
_entity_poly.pdbx_seq_one_letter_code
_entity_poly.pdbx_strand_id
1 'polypeptide(L)'
;MIIADLEFHGVMRFYFQDSGQKVATKCIRVASDATVEDVIGTLVEKFRPDMRMLSIPSYALYELHEGCQERKMAPDEKPLLVQLKWHVDDREGRFLLKNVDDKTITNFEI
;
A
#
# COMPACT_ATOMS: atom_id res chain seq x y z
N MET A 1 -0.72 -33.99 -11.82
CA MET A 1 -0.47 -32.79 -12.65
C MET A 1 0.01 -31.72 -11.71
N ILE A 2 1.31 -31.49 -11.68
CA ILE A 2 1.96 -30.55 -10.76
C ILE A 2 1.86 -29.21 -11.48
N ILE A 3 0.85 -28.39 -11.16
CA ILE A 3 0.91 -26.97 -11.52
C ILE A 3 2.02 -26.44 -10.62
N ALA A 4 3.19 -26.14 -11.19
CA ALA A 4 4.18 -25.36 -10.48
C ALA A 4 3.51 -24.00 -10.22
N ASP A 5 3.23 -23.69 -8.96
CA ASP A 5 2.67 -22.40 -8.58
C ASP A 5 3.59 -21.31 -9.14
N LEU A 6 3.09 -20.57 -10.14
CA LEU A 6 3.74 -19.42 -10.77
C LEU A 6 3.82 -18.22 -9.78
N GLU A 7 3.74 -18.51 -8.48
CA GLU A 7 3.85 -17.54 -7.42
C GLU A 7 5.30 -17.09 -7.31
N PHE A 8 5.51 -15.79 -7.48
CA PHE A 8 6.80 -15.17 -7.24
C PHE A 8 6.63 -14.05 -6.21
N HIS A 9 7.75 -13.61 -5.68
CA HIS A 9 7.77 -12.63 -4.59
C HIS A 9 8.61 -11.42 -4.97
N GLY A 10 8.13 -10.23 -4.58
CA GLY A 10 8.87 -8.98 -4.69
C GLY A 10 9.03 -8.32 -3.34
N VAL A 11 10.11 -7.54 -3.16
CA VAL A 11 10.23 -6.63 -2.02
C VAL A 11 9.66 -5.29 -2.45
N MET A 12 8.58 -4.87 -1.79
CA MET A 12 7.86 -3.65 -2.10
C MET A 12 8.00 -2.66 -0.96
N ARG A 13 8.02 -1.35 -1.29
CA ARG A 13 8.14 -0.25 -0.33
C ARG A 13 6.80 0.45 -0.18
N PHE A 14 6.35 0.58 1.07
CA PHE A 14 5.11 1.24 1.44
C PHE A 14 5.41 2.41 2.37
N TYR A 15 4.73 3.53 2.13
CA TYR A 15 4.77 4.72 2.95
C TYR A 15 3.49 4.78 3.80
N PHE A 16 3.62 5.26 5.03
CA PHE A 16 2.50 5.52 5.92
C PHE A 16 2.64 6.93 6.47
N GLN A 17 1.56 7.72 6.39
CA GLN A 17 1.51 9.06 6.96
C GLN A 17 0.48 9.05 8.09
N ASP A 18 0.96 9.22 9.32
CA ASP A 18 0.11 9.49 10.49
C ASP A 18 -0.20 10.99 10.54
N SER A 19 -1.25 11.38 11.25
CA SER A 19 -1.72 12.77 11.41
C SER A 19 -0.70 13.73 12.08
N GLY A 20 0.51 13.24 12.42
CA GLY A 20 1.59 13.97 13.09
C GLY A 20 2.87 14.19 12.25
N GLN A 21 2.77 14.30 10.92
CA GLN A 21 3.86 14.63 9.98
C GLN A 21 4.99 13.59 9.75
N LYS A 22 5.19 12.60 10.63
CA LYS A 22 6.26 11.61 10.42
C LYS A 22 5.84 10.53 9.43
N VAL A 23 6.36 10.61 8.21
CA VAL A 23 6.22 9.54 7.21
C VAL A 23 7.06 8.33 7.66
N ALA A 24 6.39 7.21 7.90
CA ALA A 24 7.05 5.93 8.15
C ALA A 24 7.16 5.14 6.85
N THR A 25 8.22 4.35 6.70
CA THR A 25 8.43 3.49 5.52
C THR A 25 8.62 2.06 5.97
N LYS A 26 7.94 1.11 5.31
CA LYS A 26 8.19 -0.32 5.48
C LYS A 26 8.40 -0.98 4.13
N CYS A 27 9.42 -1.84 4.09
CA CYS A 27 9.59 -2.78 2.99
C CYS A 27 9.10 -4.15 3.43
N ILE A 28 8.26 -4.79 2.64
CA ILE A 28 7.77 -6.15 2.91
C ILE A 28 7.94 -7.01 1.66
N ARG A 29 8.10 -8.32 1.88
CA ARG A 29 7.98 -9.30 0.80
C ARG A 29 6.50 -9.50 0.52
N VAL A 30 6.12 -9.42 -0.75
CA VAL A 30 4.73 -9.55 -1.23
C VAL A 30 4.71 -10.63 -2.31
N ALA A 31 3.75 -11.54 -2.24
CA ALA A 31 3.52 -12.55 -3.28
C ALA A 31 2.78 -11.95 -4.48
N SER A 32 2.96 -12.55 -5.67
CA SER A 32 2.35 -12.06 -6.91
C SER A 32 0.82 -12.12 -6.93
N ASP A 33 0.24 -12.97 -6.09
CA ASP A 33 -1.20 -13.14 -5.90
C ASP A 33 -1.72 -12.51 -4.60
N ALA A 34 -0.88 -11.86 -3.80
CA ALA A 34 -1.33 -11.12 -2.62
C ALA A 34 -2.22 -9.95 -3.03
N THR A 35 -3.40 -9.86 -2.42
CA THR A 35 -4.35 -8.76 -2.63
C THR A 35 -3.92 -7.48 -1.88
N VAL A 36 -4.58 -6.37 -2.19
CA VAL A 36 -4.46 -5.14 -1.39
C VAL A 36 -4.88 -5.40 0.06
N GLU A 37 -5.94 -6.18 0.31
CA GLU A 37 -6.37 -6.52 1.67
C GLU A 37 -5.28 -7.28 2.46
N ASP A 38 -4.65 -8.28 1.84
CA ASP A 38 -3.56 -9.06 2.45
C ASP A 38 -2.36 -8.16 2.83
N VAL A 39 -2.02 -7.24 1.92
CA VAL A 39 -0.92 -6.28 2.10
C VAL A 39 -1.25 -5.30 3.22
N ILE A 40 -2.47 -4.75 3.26
CA ILE A 40 -2.91 -3.86 4.35
C ILE A 40 -2.84 -4.59 5.69
N GLY A 41 -3.36 -5.82 5.79
CA GLY A 41 -3.30 -6.62 7.01
C GLY A 41 -1.86 -6.80 7.50
N THR A 42 -0.96 -7.18 6.60
CA THR A 42 0.48 -7.33 6.89
C THR A 42 1.12 -6.02 7.37
N LEU A 43 0.79 -4.89 6.75
CA LEU A 43 1.33 -3.58 7.13
C LEU A 43 0.82 -3.14 8.49
N VAL A 44 -0.49 -3.29 8.77
CA VAL A 44 -1.10 -2.95 10.06
C VAL A 44 -0.44 -3.72 11.20
N GLU A 45 -0.25 -5.04 11.04
CA GLU A 45 0.45 -5.86 12.03
C GLU A 45 1.88 -5.38 12.29
N LYS A 46 2.59 -4.96 11.23
CA LYS A 46 3.97 -4.48 11.36
C LYS A 46 4.03 -3.07 11.94
N PHE A 47 3.07 -2.19 11.66
CA PHE A 47 3.09 -0.81 12.13
C PHE A 47 2.62 -0.72 13.58
N ARG A 48 1.56 -1.44 13.96
CA ARG A 48 0.92 -1.32 15.28
C ARG A 48 0.40 -2.68 15.77
N PRO A 49 1.29 -3.60 16.20
CA PRO A 49 0.87 -4.90 16.73
C PRO A 49 -0.07 -4.80 17.95
N ASP A 50 -0.01 -3.70 18.70
CA ASP A 50 -0.81 -3.44 19.91
C ASP A 50 -2.25 -2.96 19.63
N MET A 51 -2.60 -2.59 18.38
CA MET A 51 -3.94 -2.09 18.04
C MET A 51 -5.00 -3.18 17.83
N ARG A 52 -4.67 -4.47 17.97
CA ARG A 52 -5.66 -5.57 17.83
C ARG A 52 -6.83 -5.48 18.83
N MET A 53 -6.67 -4.71 19.91
CA MET A 53 -7.68 -4.54 20.97
C MET A 53 -8.56 -3.29 20.83
N LEU A 54 -8.32 -2.44 19.82
CA LEU A 54 -9.13 -1.26 19.51
C LEU A 54 -9.77 -1.43 18.12
N SER A 55 -10.81 -0.64 17.81
CA SER A 55 -11.40 -0.64 16.46
C SER A 55 -10.28 -0.45 15.42
N ILE A 56 -10.04 -1.47 14.58
CA ILE A 56 -9.00 -1.39 13.55
C ILE A 56 -9.37 -0.21 12.65
N PRO A 57 -8.53 0.83 12.55
CA PRO A 57 -8.83 1.95 11.66
C PRO A 57 -9.01 1.43 10.24
N SER A 58 -9.99 1.97 9.52
CA SER A 58 -10.20 1.57 8.12
C SER A 58 -9.03 2.11 7.30
N TYR A 59 -8.14 1.25 6.80
CA TYR A 59 -7.03 1.66 5.95
C TYR A 59 -7.33 1.44 4.47
N ALA A 60 -6.75 2.29 3.63
CA ALA A 60 -6.77 2.14 2.18
C ALA A 60 -5.36 2.32 1.60
N LEU A 61 -5.07 1.55 0.55
CA LEU A 61 -3.83 1.66 -0.20
C LEU A 61 -4.03 2.52 -1.44
N TYR A 62 -3.10 3.44 -1.65
CA TYR A 62 -3.07 4.33 -2.79
C TYR A 62 -1.79 4.12 -3.58
N GLU A 63 -1.87 4.22 -4.90
CA GLU A 63 -0.71 4.46 -5.75
C GLU A 63 -0.64 5.94 -6.15
N LEU A 64 0.57 6.48 -6.11
CA LEU A 64 0.88 7.86 -6.45
C LEU A 64 1.94 7.85 -7.54
N HIS A 65 1.72 8.63 -8.59
CA HIS A 65 2.67 8.88 -9.65
C HIS A 65 2.95 10.37 -9.76
N GLU A 66 4.17 10.74 -10.16
CA GLU A 66 4.53 12.14 -10.34
C GLU A 66 3.61 12.81 -11.38
N GLY A 67 3.09 13.99 -11.04
CA GLY A 67 2.16 14.75 -11.90
C GLY A 67 0.77 14.14 -12.07
N CYS A 68 0.44 13.03 -11.39
CA CYS A 68 -0.87 12.39 -11.44
C CYS A 68 -1.63 12.55 -10.12
N GLN A 69 -2.96 12.45 -10.20
CA GLN A 69 -3.78 12.30 -8.99
C GLN A 69 -3.53 10.93 -8.34
N GLU A 70 -3.62 10.88 -7.01
CA GLU A 70 -3.57 9.62 -6.29
C GLU A 70 -4.73 8.70 -6.67
N ARG A 71 -4.45 7.42 -6.89
CA ARG A 71 -5.47 6.41 -7.17
C ARG A 71 -5.60 5.48 -5.98
N LYS A 72 -6.80 5.40 -5.42
CA LYS A 72 -7.15 4.36 -4.45
C LYS A 72 -7.20 3.01 -5.16
N MET A 73 -6.47 2.03 -4.65
CA MET A 73 -6.49 0.67 -5.18
C MET A 73 -7.73 -0.08 -4.67
N ALA A 74 -8.29 -0.95 -5.51
CA ALA A 74 -9.38 -1.85 -5.13
C ALA A 74 -8.87 -2.99 -4.24
N PRO A 75 -9.70 -3.55 -3.34
CA PRO A 75 -9.28 -4.55 -2.35
C PRO A 75 -8.65 -5.81 -2.97
N ASP A 76 -9.09 -6.20 -4.16
CA ASP A 76 -8.69 -7.41 -4.88
C ASP A 76 -7.51 -7.22 -5.85
N GLU A 77 -7.09 -5.98 -6.11
CA GLU A 77 -5.91 -5.69 -6.93
C GLU A 77 -4.65 -6.34 -6.36
N LYS A 78 -3.68 -6.65 -7.22
CA LYS A 78 -2.40 -7.29 -6.84
C LYS A 78 -1.28 -6.26 -6.86
N PRO A 79 -0.85 -5.70 -5.70
CA PRO A 79 0.08 -4.57 -5.67
C PRO A 79 1.41 -4.84 -6.38
N LEU A 80 1.93 -6.08 -6.27
CA LEU A 80 3.17 -6.45 -6.94
C LEU A 80 3.04 -6.39 -8.46
N LEU A 81 1.92 -6.88 -9.02
CA LEU A 81 1.68 -6.82 -10.46
C LEU A 81 1.44 -5.39 -10.94
N VAL A 82 0.77 -4.56 -10.13
CA VAL A 82 0.60 -3.14 -10.42
C VAL A 82 1.94 -2.42 -10.48
N GLN A 83 2.82 -2.63 -9.48
CA GLN A 83 4.16 -2.02 -9.46
C GLN A 83 5.01 -2.43 -10.66
N LEU A 84 4.96 -3.70 -11.06
CA LEU A 84 5.74 -4.19 -12.19
C LEU A 84 5.28 -3.57 -13.52
N LYS A 85 4.00 -3.16 -13.63
CA LYS A 85 3.49 -2.45 -14.81
C LYS A 85 4.00 -1.01 -14.91
N TRP A 86 4.43 -0.38 -13.81
CA TRP A 86 4.95 0.99 -13.84
C TRP A 86 6.16 1.15 -14.76
N HIS A 87 7.01 0.11 -14.86
CA HIS A 87 8.16 0.08 -15.75
C HIS A 87 7.80 0.13 -17.24
N VAL A 88 6.58 -0.31 -17.63
CA VAL A 88 6.13 -0.25 -19.03
C VAL A 88 5.90 1.20 -19.46
N ASP A 89 5.52 2.05 -18.51
CA ASP A 89 5.19 3.45 -18.76
C ASP A 89 6.31 4.43 -18.31
N ASP A 90 7.46 3.92 -17.85
CA ASP A 90 8.55 4.69 -17.22
C ASP A 90 8.05 5.61 -16.08
N ARG A 91 7.04 5.15 -15.35
CA ARG A 91 6.40 5.94 -14.29
C ARG A 91 7.05 5.65 -12.95
N GLU A 92 7.74 6.64 -12.38
CA GLU A 92 8.06 6.58 -10.96
C GLU A 92 6.77 6.61 -10.12
N GLY A 93 6.68 5.75 -9.11
CA GLY A 93 5.49 5.61 -8.30
C GLY A 93 5.78 5.22 -6.85
N ARG A 94 4.81 5.46 -5.97
CA ARG A 94 4.88 5.10 -4.55
C ARG A 94 3.54 4.56 -4.08
N PHE A 95 3.59 3.55 -3.20
CA PHE A 95 2.41 3.09 -2.47
C PHE A 95 2.28 3.80 -1.13
N LEU A 96 1.11 4.36 -0.86
CA LEU A 96 0.79 5.08 0.36
C LEU A 96 -0.39 4.43 1.08
N LEU A 97 -0.17 4.03 2.32
CA LEU A 97 -1.21 3.56 3.22
C LEU A 97 -1.79 4.76 3.98
N LYS A 98 -3.10 4.99 3.86
CA LYS A 98 -3.82 6.07 4.56
C LYS A 98 -4.92 5.51 5.43
N ASN A 99 -5.13 6.15 6.58
CA ASN A 99 -6.32 5.95 7.39
C ASN A 99 -7.50 6.68 6.73
N VAL A 100 -8.60 5.98 6.48
CA VAL A 100 -9.82 6.50 5.83
C VAL A 100 -10.63 7.35 6.81
N ASP A 101 -10.51 7.08 8.11
CA ASP A 101 -11.24 7.78 9.17
C ASP A 101 -10.55 9.11 9.54
N ASP A 102 -9.28 9.26 9.17
CA ASP A 102 -8.49 10.45 9.44
C ASP A 102 -8.80 11.53 8.39
N LYS A 103 -9.66 12.48 8.75
CA LYS A 103 -9.99 13.67 7.95
C LYS A 103 -8.80 14.62 7.88
N THR A 104 -7.72 14.22 7.20
CA THR A 104 -6.62 15.12 6.88
C THR A 104 -7.08 16.08 5.77
N ILE A 105 -7.50 17.26 6.20
CA ILE A 105 -7.76 18.44 5.35
C ILE A 105 -6.50 18.67 4.51
N THR A 106 -6.56 18.33 3.22
CA THR A 106 -5.46 18.52 2.29
C THR A 106 -5.51 19.95 1.77
N ASN A 107 -5.06 20.90 2.58
CA ASN A 107 -4.67 22.23 2.09
C ASN A 107 -3.28 22.11 1.46
N PHE A 108 -3.23 21.81 0.17
CA PHE A 108 -2.05 22.10 -0.64
C PHE A 108 -2.22 23.50 -1.22
N GLU A 109 -1.77 24.52 -0.48
CA GLU A 109 -1.37 25.81 -1.06
C GLU A 109 0.16 25.78 -1.20
N ILE A 110 0.64 25.70 -2.45
CA ILE A 110 1.78 26.47 -2.98
C ILE A 110 1.44 26.81 -4.43
#